data_AF-W1X1F5-F1
#
_entry.id   AF-W1X1F5-F1
#
_cell.length_a   1.000
_cell.length_b   1.000
_cell.length_c   1.000
_cell.angle_alpha   90.00
_cell.angle_beta   90.00
_cell.angle_gamma   90.00
#
_symmetry.space_group_name_H-M   'P 1'
#
loop_
_entity.id
_entity.type
_entity.pdbx_description
1 polymer ?
#
loop_
_entity_poly.entity_id
_entity_poly.type
_entity_poly.pdbx_seq_one_letter_code
_entity_poly.pdbx_strand_id
1 'polypeptide(L)' 'GWGYCVFAEVVEGMDVVDKIKGVATGRSGMHQDVPKEDVIIESVTVSE' A
#
# COMPACT_ATOMS: atom_id res chain seq x y z
N GLY A 1 9.25 22.38 7.49
CA GLY A 1 9.09 21.05 6.87
C GLY A 1 7.74 20.48 7.28
N TRP A 2 7.25 19.49 6.54
CA TRP A 2 6.05 18.74 6.89
C TRP A 2 6.50 17.42 7.50
N GLY A 3 6.07 17.12 8.73
CA GLY A 3 6.33 15.83 9.36
C GLY A 3 5.23 14.81 9.05
N TYR A 4 5.50 13.54 9.32
CA TYR A 4 4.53 12.45 9.18
C TYR A 4 4.44 11.71 10.50
N CYS A 5 3.22 11.56 11.03
CA CYS A 5 2.98 10.88 12.30
C CYS A 5 2.98 9.36 12.08
N VAL A 6 3.96 8.67 12.68
CA VAL A 6 3.99 7.21 12.72
C VAL A 6 3.08 6.74 13.86
N PHE A 7 2.14 5.83 13.57
CA PHE A 7 1.17 5.32 14.55
C PHE A 7 1.08 3.78 14.60
N ALA A 8 1.74 3.08 13.67
CA ALA A 8 1.73 1.63 13.58
C ALA A 8 2.95 1.11 12.81
N GLU A 9 3.20 -0.20 12.93
CA GLU A 9 4.17 -0.95 12.14
C GLU A 9 3.56 -2.26 11.62
N VAL A 10 4.15 -2.81 10.56
CA VAL A 10 3.76 -4.11 10.01
C VAL A 10 4.53 -5.19 10.74
N VAL A 11 3.85 -5.97 11.59
CA VAL A 11 4.48 -7.05 12.37
C VAL A 11 4.57 -8.37 11.59
N GLU A 12 3.71 -8.58 10.60
CA GLU A 12 3.66 -9.77 9.74
C GLU A 12 3.30 -9.37 8.30
N GLY A 13 3.76 -10.16 7.31
CA GLY A 13 3.43 -9.95 5.89
C GLY A 13 4.27 -8.90 5.17
N MET A 14 5.47 -8.56 5.66
CA MET A 14 6.38 -7.64 4.96
C MET A 14 6.79 -8.12 3.57
N ASP A 15 6.82 -9.43 3.30
CA ASP A 15 7.05 -9.97 1.96
C ASP A 15 5.90 -9.63 0.99
N VAL A 16 4.67 -9.52 1.49
CA VAL A 16 3.50 -9.07 0.70
C VAL A 16 3.63 -7.59 0.38
N VAL A 17 4.05 -6.77 1.35
CA VAL A 17 4.33 -5.33 1.14
C VAL A 17 5.41 -5.16 0.06
N ASP A 18 6.49 -5.94 0.11
CA ASP A 18 7.57 -5.88 -0.87
C ASP A 18 7.13 -6.33 -2.27
N LYS A 19 6.23 -7.33 -2.37
CA LYS A 19 5.62 -7.72 -3.64
C LYS A 19 4.76 -6.59 -4.23
N ILE A 20 3.92 -5.95 -3.40
CA ILE A 20 3.04 -4.84 -3.81
C ILE A 20 3.87 -3.66 -4.32
N LYS A 21 4.98 -3.32 -3.64
CA LYS A 21 5.90 -2.26 -4.07
C LYS A 21 6.42 -2.44 -5.50
N GLY A 22 6.54 -3.68 -5.98
CA GLY A 22 7.11 -4.00 -7.28
C GLY A 22 6.11 -4.14 -8.43
N VAL A 23 4.80 -3.94 -8.20
CA VAL A 23 3.79 -4.11 -9.26
C VAL A 23 3.96 -3.08 -10.37
N ALA A 24 3.56 -3.43 -11.60
CA ALA A 24 3.62 -2.51 -12.72
C ALA A 24 2.66 -1.32 -12.50
N THR A 25 3.18 -0.10 -12.60
CA THR A 25 2.39 1.13 -12.44
C THR A 25 2.25 1.92 -13.74
N GLY A 26 1.36 2.91 -13.74
CA GLY A 26 1.12 3.85 -14.82
C GLY A 26 0.49 5.16 -14.31
N ARG A 27 -0.02 5.97 -15.25
CA ARG A 27 -0.78 7.18 -14.93
C ARG A 27 -2.27 6.92 -15.07
N SER A 28 -3.07 7.40 -14.12
CA SER A 28 -4.53 7.41 -14.19
C SER A 28 -5.04 8.83 -13.94
N GLY A 29 -5.56 9.48 -14.97
CA GLY A 29 -5.89 10.91 -14.94
C GLY A 29 -4.68 11.77 -14.52
N MET A 30 -4.81 12.47 -13.39
CA MET A 30 -3.76 13.31 -12.83
C MET A 30 -2.87 12.59 -11.81
N HIS A 31 -3.13 11.31 -11.52
CA HIS A 31 -2.36 10.51 -10.56
C HIS A 31 -1.22 9.74 -11.25
N GLN A 32 -0.04 9.76 -10.64
CA GLN A 32 1.14 8.98 -11.02
C GLN A 32 1.23 7.71 -10.16
N ASP A 33 2.01 6.73 -10.62
CA ASP A 33 2.32 5.49 -9.89
C ASP A 33 1.10 4.63 -9.50
N VAL A 34 0.02 4.71 -10.27
CA VAL A 34 -1.18 3.89 -10.07
C VAL A 34 -0.91 2.47 -10.57
N PRO A 35 -1.11 1.41 -9.76
CA PRO A 35 -1.01 0.02 -10.22
C PRO A 35 -1.86 -0.24 -11.48
N LYS A 36 -1.32 -1.01 -12.43
CA LYS A 36 -2.04 -1.40 -13.66
C LYS A 36 -3.10 -2.46 -13.41
N GLU A 37 -2.86 -3.30 -12.41
CA GLU A 37 -3.83 -4.24 -11.85
C GLU A 37 -4.12 -3.79 -10.42
N ASP A 38 -5.39 -3.78 -10.03
CA ASP A 38 -5.82 -3.27 -8.73
C ASP A 38 -5.25 -4.11 -7.59
N VAL A 39 -4.63 -3.44 -6.61
CA VAL A 39 -4.23 -4.05 -5.33
C VAL A 39 -5.29 -3.72 -4.29
N ILE A 40 -6.23 -4.65 -4.10
CA ILE A 40 -7.45 -4.43 -3.30
C ILE A 40 -7.25 -4.94 -1.87
N ILE A 41 -7.59 -4.13 -0.88
CA ILE A 41 -7.79 -4.60 0.51
C ILE A 41 -9.19 -5.21 0.57
N GLU A 42 -9.28 -6.54 0.53
CA GLU A 42 -10.57 -7.25 0.43
C GLU A 42 -11.39 -7.19 1.73
N SER A 43 -10.73 -7.24 2.89
CA SER A 43 -11.37 -7.14 4.20
C SER A 43 -10.38 -6.66 5.27
N VAL A 44 -10.92 -6.16 6.38
CA VAL A 44 -10.15 -5.75 7.57
C VAL A 44 -10.85 -6.32 8.80
N THR A 45 -10.08 -6.90 9.71
CA THR A 45 -10.58 -7.39 11.01
C THR A 45 -9.75 -6.75 12.12
N VAL A 46 -10.43 -6.31 13.18
CA VAL A 46 -9.80 -5.77 14.39
C VAL A 46 -9.92 -6.82 15.49
N SER A 47 -8.78 -7.32 15.95
CA SER A 47 -8.69 -8.18 17.15
C SER A 47 -8.33 -7.33 18.37
N GLU A 48 -8.82 -7.75 19.54
CA GLU A 48 -8.45 -7.16 20.83
C GLU A 48 -7.09 -7.68 21.34
#